data_AF-X1JJZ4-F1
#
_entry.id   AF-X1JJZ4-F1
#
_cell.length_a   1.000
_cell.length_b   1.000
_cell.length_c   1.000
_cell.angle_alpha   90.00
_cell.angle_beta   90.00
_cell.angle_gamma   90.00
#
_symmetry.space_group_name_H-M   'P 1'
#
loop_
_entity.id
_entity.type
_entity.pdbx_description
1 polymer ?
#
loop_
_entity_poly.entity_id
_entity_poly.type
_entity_poly.pdbx_seq_one_letter_code
_entity_poly.pdbx_strand_id
1 'polypeptide(L)' 'MGWGFDHEQFQEGRMPTREDLDSISSEIPIFILRFDGHIGVVNSEVLRHLGINQDTIDPEGGKIGRFLDG' A
#
# COMPACT_ATOMS: atom_id res chain seq x y z
N MET A 1 -5.65 -7.26 8.37
CA MET A 1 -6.25 -6.90 7.05
C MET A 1 -7.47 -6.04 7.28
N GLY A 2 -7.67 -5.02 6.45
CA GLY A 2 -8.86 -4.15 6.49
C GLY A 2 -9.39 -3.87 5.08
N TRP A 3 -10.66 -3.47 4.99
CA TRP A 3 -11.31 -3.11 3.73
C TRP A 3 -12.32 -1.99 3.97
N GLY A 4 -12.58 -1.19 2.93
CA GLY A 4 -13.66 -0.20 2.95
C GLY A 4 -13.20 1.23 3.18
N PHE A 5 -11.89 1.50 3.16
CA PHE A 5 -11.43 2.87 3.26
C PHE A 5 -11.72 3.63 1.97
N ASP A 6 -11.97 4.93 2.13
CA ASP A 6 -12.08 5.88 1.04
C ASP A 6 -11.24 7.11 1.37
N HIS A 7 -10.11 7.24 0.66
CA HIS A 7 -9.20 8.36 0.83
C HIS A 7 -9.81 9.74 0.53
N GLU A 8 -10.91 9.82 -0.23
CA GLU A 8 -11.61 11.09 -0.48
C GLU A 8 -12.32 11.60 0.78
N GLN A 9 -12.54 10.72 1.77
CA GLN A 9 -13.12 11.06 3.07
C GLN A 9 -12.06 11.41 4.12
N PHE A 10 -10.77 11.27 3.80
CA PHE A 10 -9.69 11.60 4.72
C PHE A 10 -9.44 13.10 4.76
N GLN A 11 -9.07 13.62 5.92
CA GLN A 11 -8.75 15.04 6.09
C GLN A 11 -7.55 15.45 5.22
N GLU A 12 -6.62 14.53 5.00
CA GLU A 12 -5.40 14.71 4.21
C GLU A 12 -5.67 14.70 2.70
N GLY A 13 -6.83 14.19 2.24
CA GLY A 13 -7.19 14.12 0.82
C GLY A 13 -6.21 13.32 -0.05
N ARG A 14 -5.49 12.36 0.55
CA ARG A 14 -4.50 11.53 -0.14
C ARG A 14 -4.67 10.05 0.22
N MET A 15 -4.19 9.19 -0.67
CA MET A 15 -4.07 7.77 -0.38
C MET A 15 -3.13 7.53 0.82
N PRO A 16 -3.41 6.51 1.64
CA PRO A 16 -2.41 5.93 2.52
C PRO A 16 -1.19 5.46 1.73
N THR A 17 -0.05 5.54 2.37
CA THR A 17 1.24 5.10 1.88
C THR A 17 1.75 3.94 2.71
N ARG A 18 2.81 3.28 2.22
CA ARG A 18 3.57 2.30 3.01
C ARG A 18 4.00 2.87 4.36
N GLU A 19 4.46 4.12 4.39
CA GLU A 19 4.97 4.79 5.59
C GLU A 19 3.88 5.02 6.64
N ASP A 20 2.66 5.36 6.20
CA ASP A 20 1.52 5.49 7.12
C ASP A 20 1.24 4.17 7.82
N LEU A 21 1.33 3.05 7.10
CA LEU A 21 1.10 1.71 7.67
C LEU A 21 2.28 1.23 8.52
N ASP A 22 3.51 1.54 8.13
CA ASP A 22 4.71 1.25 8.93
C ASP A 22 4.68 1.97 10.29
N SER A 23 4.08 3.17 10.35
CA SER A 23 3.90 3.91 11.61
C SER A 23 3.01 3.18 12.62
N ILE A 24 2.13 2.28 12.14
CA ILE A 24 1.27 1.43 12.99
C ILE A 24 2.05 0.18 13.44
N SER A 25 2.75 -0.47 12.52
CA SER A 25 3.65 -1.59 12.82
C SER A 25 4.61 -1.87 11.67
N SER A 26 5.89 -2.05 12.02
CA SER A 26 6.95 -2.54 11.12
C SER A 26 7.16 -4.06 11.19
N GLU A 27 6.52 -4.75 12.14
CA GLU A 27 6.71 -6.19 12.39
C GLU A 27 5.48 -7.02 11.99
N ILE A 28 4.29 -6.43 12.07
CA ILE A 28 3.04 -7.11 11.74
C ILE A 28 2.70 -6.80 10.28
N PRO A 29 2.45 -7.80 9.42
CA PRO A 29 2.00 -7.55 8.05
C PRO A 29 0.65 -6.82 8.01
N ILE A 30 0.61 -5.65 7.36
CA ILE A 30 -0.61 -4.84 7.21
C ILE A 30 -0.96 -4.72 5.73
N PHE A 31 -2.22 -5.02 5.44
CA PHE A 31 -2.85 -4.85 4.13
C PHE A 31 -4.22 -4.19 4.32
N ILE A 32 -4.47 -3.12 3.57
CA ILE A 32 -5.76 -2.45 3.48
C ILE A 32 -6.20 -2.34 2.02
N LEU A 33 -7.49 -2.55 1.78
CA LEU A 33 -8.11 -2.50 0.45
C LEU A 33 -9.12 -1.36 0.37
N ARG A 34 -9.04 -0.54 -0.68
CA ARG A 34 -9.97 0.56 -0.93
C ARG A 34 -11.39 0.02 -1.14
N PHE A 35 -12.40 0.84 -0.84
CA PHE A 35 -13.82 0.43 -0.89
C PHE A 35 -14.24 -0.24 -2.19
N ASP A 36 -13.67 0.18 -3.33
CA ASP A 36 -13.98 -0.33 -4.66
C ASP A 36 -13.19 -1.59 -5.07
N GLY A 37 -12.24 -2.02 -4.24
CA GLY A 37 -11.45 -3.23 -4.47
C GLY A 37 -10.32 -3.10 -5.50
N HIS A 38 -10.07 -1.92 -6.07
CA HIS A 38 -9.06 -1.75 -7.13
C HIS A 38 -7.67 -1.38 -6.60
N ILE A 39 -7.58 -0.84 -5.37
CA ILE A 39 -6.31 -0.35 -4.81
C ILE A 39 -6.06 -0.96 -3.44
N GLY A 40 -4.95 -1.69 -3.32
CA GLY A 40 -4.41 -2.16 -2.06
C GLY A 40 -3.21 -1.32 -1.60
N VAL A 41 -3.10 -1.09 -0.30
CA VAL A 41 -1.91 -0.47 0.32
C VAL A 41 -1.37 -1.45 1.36
N VAL A 42 -0.05 -1.63 1.35
CA VAL A 42 0.67 -2.56 2.24
C VAL A 42 1.84 -1.87 2.93
N ASN A 43 2.20 -2.36 4.11
CA ASN A 43 3.39 -1.90 4.82
C ASN A 43 4.66 -2.60 4.30
N SER A 44 5.82 -2.19 4.82
CA SER A 44 7.13 -2.73 4.41
C SER A 44 7.25 -4.23 4.65
N GLU A 45 6.65 -4.73 5.73
CA GLU A 45 6.74 -6.12 6.11
C GLU A 45 6.08 -7.05 5.07
N VAL A 46 4.93 -6.64 4.50
CA VAL A 46 4.30 -7.39 3.41
C VAL A 46 5.16 -7.34 2.14
N LEU A 47 5.71 -6.19 1.77
CA LEU A 47 6.58 -6.08 0.60
C LEU A 47 7.81 -6.99 0.72
N ARG A 48 8.41 -7.04 1.92
CA ARG A 48 9.53 -7.93 2.25
C ARG A 48 9.16 -9.40 2.08
N HIS A 49 7.99 -9.81 2.57
CA HIS A 49 7.49 -11.18 2.40
C HIS A 49 7.18 -11.55 0.95
N LEU A 50 6.74 -10.57 0.15
CA LEU A 50 6.45 -10.77 -1.28
C LEU A 50 7.69 -10.61 -2.16
N GLY A 51 8.82 -10.15 -1.63
CA GLY A 51 10.02 -9.86 -2.41
C GLY A 51 9.85 -8.70 -3.39
N ILE A 52 8.92 -7.78 -3.10
CA ILE A 52 8.67 -6.60 -3.94
C ILE A 52 9.63 -5.47 -3.52
N ASN A 53 10.30 -4.88 -4.50
CA ASN A 53 11.24 -3.78 -4.37
C ASN A 53 11.11 -2.82 -5.56
N GLN A 54 11.94 -1.76 -5.58
CA GLN A 54 11.97 -0.74 -6.64
C GLN A 54 12.14 -1.31 -8.06
N ASP A 55 12.86 -2.43 -8.19
CA ASP A 55 13.17 -3.09 -9.47
C ASP A 55 12.06 -4.07 -9.92
N THR A 56 11.06 -4.31 -9.07
CA THR A 56 9.95 -5.20 -9.38
C THR A 56 9.12 -4.60 -10.50
N ILE A 57 8.93 -5.34 -11.60
CA ILE A 57 8.12 -4.89 -12.73
C ILE A 57 6.64 -4.84 -12.37
N ASP A 58 5.91 -3.91 -13.00
CA ASP A 58 4.46 -3.89 -12.87
C ASP A 58 3.85 -5.18 -13.46
N PRO A 59 2.87 -5.81 -12.79
CA PRO A 59 2.18 -6.98 -13.33
C PRO A 59 1.29 -6.61 -14.51
N GLU A 60 0.95 -7.59 -15.36
CA GLU A 60 0.00 -7.39 -16.46
C GLU A 60 -1.36 -6.90 -15.91
N GLY A 61 -1.86 -5.79 -16.46
CA GLY A 61 -3.13 -5.18 -16.05
C GLY A 61 -3.10 -4.43 -14.72
N GLY A 62 -1.95 -4.30 -14.05
CA GLY A 62 -1.80 -3.62 -12.77
C GLY A 62 -0.64 -2.64 -12.71
N LYS A 63 -0.53 -1.92 -11.58
CA LYS A 63 0.55 -0.97 -11.30
C LYS A 63 0.99 -1.08 -9.85
N ILE A 64 2.31 -1.07 -9.63
CA ILE A 64 2.89 -0.92 -8.29
C ILE A 64 3.19 0.57 -8.09
N GLY A 65 2.64 1.17 -7.03
CA GLY A 65 2.95 2.54 -6.65
C GLY A 65 4.40 2.67 -6.19
N ARG A 66 5.10 3.70 -6.69
CA ARG A 66 6.49 4.01 -6.36
C ARG A 66 6.61 5.46 -5.90
N PHE A 67 7.57 5.72 -5.03
CA PHE A 67 7.92 7.08 -4.62
C PHE A 67 8.87 7.69 -5.66
N LEU A 68 9.31 8.93 -5.45
CA LEU A 68 10.17 9.63 -6.41
C LEU A 68 11.57 8.99 -6.54
N ASP A 69 12.01 8.29 -5.51
CA ASP A 69 13.28 7.58 -5.44
C ASP A 69 13.20 6.13 -5.96
N GLY A 70 12.00 5.64 -6.29
CA GLY A 70 11.75 4.29 -6.80
C GLY A 70 10.74 3.52 -5.97
#